data_AF-Q3JM30-F1
#
_entry.id   AF-Q3JM30-F1
#
_cell.length_a   1.000
_cell.length_b   1.000
_cell.length_c   1.000
_cell.angle_alpha   90.00
_cell.angle_beta   90.00
_cell.angle_gamma   90.00
#
_symmetry.space_group_name_H-M   'P 1'
#
loop_
_entity.id
_entity.type
_entity.pdbx_description
1 polymer ?
#
loop_
_entity_poly.entity_id
_entity_poly.type
_entity_poly.pdbx_seq_one_letter_code
_entity_poly.pdbx_strand_id
1 'polypeptide(L)'
;MLFPRRPAAFDLRPSTFDLRPSTFDLRPQTSDLRRPTSDVGPSTPTPDIGHRTSDIGHRTSGIQTRHPPHPSPPHRPIPFFRNPSQYLEARRRASYNQPHDMHAVARLARPHPYRKRSTKETLMGLRWPQAALVCASLAAGLSAAAPAHAQGAAPVKIGFVVKQPDDPWFQDEWRFAEQAAKDKHFTLVKIAAPSGEKVSTALDSLAAQKAQGVIICAPDVKLGPGIAAKARRYGMKLMSVDDQLVDGRGAPLADVPHMGISAYRIGRQVGDAIAAEAKRRGWNPAEVGVLRLAYDQLPTARERTTGAVDALKAAGFAAANVVDAPEMTADTEGAFNAANIAFTKHRNFKHWVAFGSNDDTTVGAVRAGEGRGIGADDMIAVGINGSQVALNEFAKPKPTGFFGSILLNPRLHGYDTSVNMYDWITQNRAPPPVVLTSGTLITRANEKTARAQLGL
;
A
#
# COMPACT_ATOMS: atom_id res chain seq x y z
N MET A 1 -48.35 25.18 -54.10
CA MET A 1 -46.90 25.09 -54.34
C MET A 1 -46.25 24.47 -53.11
N LEU A 2 -45.91 23.19 -53.22
CA LEU A 2 -45.22 22.38 -52.22
C LEU A 2 -43.71 22.49 -52.45
N PHE A 3 -42.94 22.87 -51.44
CA PHE A 3 -41.52 22.51 -51.30
C PHE A 3 -41.13 22.52 -49.82
N PRO A 4 -40.94 21.35 -49.18
CA PRO A 4 -40.11 21.24 -48.01
C PRO A 4 -38.65 20.99 -48.43
N ARG A 5 -37.72 21.72 -47.78
CA ARG A 5 -36.28 21.50 -47.88
C ARG A 5 -35.92 20.14 -47.25
N ARG A 6 -35.09 19.37 -47.97
CA ARG A 6 -34.48 18.10 -47.52
C ARG A 6 -33.64 18.29 -46.23
N PRO A 7 -33.61 17.32 -45.30
CA PRO A 7 -32.50 17.17 -44.38
C PRO A 7 -31.30 16.52 -45.09
N ALA A 8 -30.10 17.02 -44.81
CA ALA A 8 -28.84 16.41 -45.23
C ALA A 8 -28.60 15.12 -44.42
N ALA A 9 -28.39 13.99 -45.10
CA ALA A 9 -27.90 12.77 -44.50
C ALA A 9 -26.38 12.91 -44.26
N PHE A 10 -25.96 12.78 -43.02
CA PHE A 10 -24.55 12.56 -42.66
C PHE A 10 -24.29 11.05 -42.73
N ASP A 11 -23.58 10.61 -43.77
CA ASP A 11 -23.06 9.25 -43.90
C ASP A 11 -21.84 9.09 -42.98
N LEU A 12 -21.99 8.33 -41.89
CA LEU A 12 -20.86 7.81 -41.13
C LEU A 12 -20.51 6.42 -41.67
N ARG A 13 -19.49 6.36 -42.54
CA ARG A 13 -18.81 5.09 -42.87
C ARG A 13 -18.12 4.55 -41.61
N PRO A 14 -18.27 3.26 -41.26
CA PRO A 14 -17.45 2.64 -40.24
C PRO A 14 -16.01 2.51 -40.73
N SER A 15 -15.05 3.11 -40.02
CA SER A 15 -13.63 2.81 -40.20
C SER A 15 -13.32 1.44 -39.61
N THR A 16 -13.02 0.47 -40.46
CA THR A 16 -12.47 -0.83 -40.05
C THR A 16 -11.00 -0.64 -39.65
N PHE A 17 -10.69 -0.87 -38.38
CA PHE A 17 -9.31 -1.01 -37.90
C PHE A 17 -8.80 -2.41 -38.26
N ASP A 18 -7.91 -2.50 -39.25
CA ASP A 18 -7.16 -3.72 -39.56
C ASP A 18 -6.02 -3.89 -38.56
N LEU A 19 -6.15 -4.84 -37.63
CA LEU A 19 -5.04 -5.33 -36.83
C LEU A 19 -4.31 -6.43 -37.62
N ARG A 20 -3.18 -6.06 -38.25
CA ARG A 20 -2.20 -7.07 -38.72
C ARG A 20 -1.58 -7.77 -37.50
N PRO A 21 -1.52 -9.11 -37.46
CA PRO A 21 -0.72 -9.81 -36.45
C PRO A 21 0.76 -9.57 -36.72
N SER A 22 1.47 -9.01 -35.74
CA SER A 22 2.93 -9.04 -35.72
C SER A 22 3.39 -10.45 -35.35
N THR A 23 3.98 -11.17 -36.29
CA THR A 23 4.67 -12.44 -36.03
C THR A 23 5.94 -12.17 -35.21
N PHE A 24 5.94 -12.66 -33.96
CA PHE A 24 7.15 -12.75 -33.15
C PHE A 24 7.94 -14.00 -33.58
N ASP A 25 9.05 -13.80 -34.29
CA ASP A 25 10.00 -14.88 -34.59
C ASP A 25 10.89 -15.13 -33.36
N LEU A 26 10.62 -16.21 -32.63
CA LEU A 26 11.54 -16.75 -31.64
C LEU A 26 12.50 -17.73 -32.33
N ARG A 27 13.71 -17.25 -32.65
CA ARG A 27 14.85 -18.13 -32.96
C ARG A 27 15.29 -18.86 -31.67
N PRO A 28 15.42 -20.20 -31.67
CA PRO A 28 16.05 -20.90 -30.56
C PRO A 28 17.55 -20.60 -30.51
N GLN A 29 18.04 -20.12 -29.37
CA GLN A 29 19.46 -20.14 -29.02
C GLN A 29 19.80 -21.58 -28.57
N THR A 30 20.64 -22.28 -29.33
CA THR A 30 21.20 -23.57 -28.94
C THR A 30 22.23 -23.36 -27.83
N SER A 31 21.95 -23.87 -26.63
CA SER A 31 22.93 -23.95 -25.55
C SER A 31 23.73 -25.25 -25.71
N ASP A 32 25.02 -25.14 -26.03
CA ASP A 32 25.95 -26.26 -26.02
C ASP A 32 26.21 -26.72 -24.57
N LEU A 33 25.49 -27.76 -24.13
CA LEU A 33 25.81 -28.51 -22.92
C LEU A 33 26.72 -29.69 -23.28
N ARG A 34 28.04 -29.49 -23.17
CA ARG A 34 28.99 -30.62 -23.08
C ARG A 34 28.82 -31.31 -21.73
N ARG A 35 28.50 -32.61 -21.77
CA ARG A 35 28.55 -33.53 -20.62
C ARG A 35 29.98 -33.63 -20.07
N PRO A 36 30.20 -33.72 -18.75
CA PRO A 36 31.44 -34.25 -18.21
C PRO A 36 31.39 -35.78 -18.26
N THR A 37 32.36 -36.38 -18.96
CA THR A 37 32.67 -37.80 -18.87
C THR A 37 33.49 -38.05 -17.60
N SER A 38 32.99 -38.95 -16.75
CA SER A 38 33.70 -39.56 -15.65
C SER A 38 34.60 -40.68 -16.17
N ASP A 39 35.90 -40.60 -15.92
CA ASP A 39 36.80 -41.75 -15.98
C ASP A 39 37.64 -41.85 -14.71
N VAL A 40 37.63 -43.05 -14.15
CA VAL A 40 38.34 -43.53 -12.97
C VAL A 40 39.54 -44.34 -13.47
N GLY A 41 40.74 -44.07 -12.95
CA GLY A 41 41.92 -44.93 -13.11
C GLY A 41 43.08 -44.50 -12.20
N PRO A 42 43.89 -45.42 -11.62
CA PRO A 42 44.42 -45.23 -10.26
C PRO A 42 45.96 -45.08 -10.12
N SER A 43 46.37 -44.66 -8.91
CA SER A 43 47.63 -44.96 -8.18
C SER A 43 48.96 -44.19 -8.44
N THR A 44 49.31 -43.36 -7.43
CA THR A 44 50.58 -42.85 -6.83
C THR A 44 51.94 -43.53 -7.13
N PRO A 45 53.14 -43.02 -6.67
CA PRO A 45 53.55 -41.70 -6.11
C PRO A 45 54.88 -41.09 -6.69
N THR A 46 55.22 -39.87 -6.24
CA THR A 46 56.41 -39.01 -6.49
C THR A 46 57.78 -39.64 -6.14
N PRO A 47 58.92 -39.10 -6.65
CA PRO A 47 59.66 -38.06 -5.88
C PRO A 47 60.42 -36.98 -6.70
N ASP A 48 60.89 -35.99 -5.93
CA ASP A 48 61.72 -34.81 -6.25
C ASP A 48 62.87 -35.00 -7.25
N ILE A 49 63.21 -33.90 -7.95
CA ILE A 49 64.58 -33.36 -8.14
C ILE A 49 64.49 -31.98 -8.81
N GLY A 50 65.31 -31.04 -8.34
CA GLY A 50 65.29 -29.63 -8.71
C GLY A 50 66.25 -29.20 -9.83
N HIS A 51 66.41 -27.88 -9.87
CA HIS A 51 67.45 -27.05 -10.52
C HIS A 51 67.14 -26.33 -11.85
N ARG A 52 67.05 -25.00 -11.68
CA ARG A 52 67.87 -23.92 -12.29
C ARG A 52 67.75 -23.58 -13.79
N THR A 53 67.41 -22.28 -13.98
CA THR A 53 68.02 -21.25 -14.87
C THR A 53 68.11 -21.56 -16.38
N SER A 54 67.68 -20.68 -17.29
CA SER A 54 68.35 -19.40 -17.58
C SER A 54 67.53 -18.53 -18.52
N ASP A 55 67.72 -17.21 -18.38
CA ASP A 55 67.25 -16.11 -19.22
C ASP A 55 67.81 -16.10 -20.66
N ILE A 56 67.16 -15.32 -21.53
CA ILE A 56 67.61 -14.41 -22.60
C ILE A 56 66.37 -14.21 -23.52
N GLY A 57 65.84 -13.03 -23.87
CA GLY A 57 66.35 -11.67 -23.87
C GLY A 57 66.25 -11.08 -25.29
N HIS A 58 65.25 -10.21 -25.55
CA HIS A 58 65.34 -8.91 -26.25
C HIS A 58 64.11 -8.50 -27.11
N ARG A 59 63.54 -7.34 -26.68
CA ARG A 59 63.13 -6.11 -27.43
C ARG A 59 62.14 -6.18 -28.61
N THR A 60 61.25 -5.23 -28.90
CA THR A 60 60.41 -4.19 -28.22
C THR A 60 59.97 -3.23 -29.34
N SER A 61 58.67 -2.95 -29.48
CA SER A 61 58.05 -1.66 -29.89
C SER A 61 56.52 -1.87 -29.98
N GLY A 62 55.62 -1.02 -29.48
CA GLY A 62 55.67 0.18 -28.66
C GLY A 62 54.23 0.62 -28.28
N ILE A 63 54.12 1.33 -27.15
CA ILE A 63 53.16 2.41 -26.84
C ILE A 63 51.65 2.05 -26.75
N GLN A 64 51.07 2.07 -25.53
CA GLN A 64 50.38 3.25 -24.97
C GLN A 64 49.93 3.00 -23.50
N THR A 65 50.07 4.03 -22.68
CA THR A 65 49.99 4.04 -21.21
C THR A 65 48.56 4.23 -20.68
N ARG A 66 48.16 3.46 -19.65
CA ARG A 66 47.18 3.87 -18.63
C ARG A 66 47.57 3.30 -17.26
N HIS A 67 47.60 4.17 -16.26
CA HIS A 67 47.90 3.88 -14.85
C HIS A 67 46.92 2.88 -14.21
N PRO A 68 47.37 1.98 -13.32
CA PRO A 68 46.49 1.22 -12.43
C PRO A 68 46.16 1.99 -11.15
N PRO A 69 44.99 1.77 -10.52
CA PRO A 69 44.61 2.43 -9.27
C PRO A 69 45.33 1.83 -8.04
N HIS A 70 45.59 2.68 -7.05
CA HIS A 70 46.17 2.34 -5.75
C HIS A 70 45.35 1.27 -4.98
N PRO A 71 45.99 0.43 -4.16
CA PRO A 71 45.31 -0.57 -3.33
C PRO A 71 44.66 0.07 -2.10
N SER A 72 43.45 -0.41 -1.77
CA SER A 72 42.72 -0.08 -0.53
C SER A 72 43.42 -0.62 0.72
N PRO A 73 43.32 0.05 1.88
CA PRO A 73 43.93 -0.42 3.12
C PRO A 73 43.18 -1.63 3.72
N PRO A 74 43.85 -2.50 4.50
CA PRO A 74 43.26 -3.74 5.00
C PRO A 74 42.19 -3.51 6.07
N HIS A 75 41.11 -4.29 5.99
CA HIS A 75 40.05 -4.36 6.99
C HIS A 75 40.59 -4.82 8.35
N ARG A 76 40.35 -4.03 9.40
CA ARG A 76 40.55 -4.48 10.80
C ARG A 76 39.43 -5.46 11.20
N PRO A 77 39.74 -6.53 11.96
CA PRO A 77 38.73 -7.48 12.41
C PRO A 77 37.77 -6.86 13.44
N ILE A 78 36.49 -7.17 13.31
CA ILE A 78 35.42 -6.77 14.24
C ILE A 78 35.50 -7.71 15.46
N PRO A 79 35.57 -7.20 16.71
CA PRO A 79 35.57 -8.06 17.89
C PRO A 79 34.18 -8.64 18.14
N PHE A 80 34.13 -9.97 18.34
CA PHE A 80 32.96 -10.69 18.83
C PHE A 80 32.73 -10.35 20.32
N PHE A 81 31.57 -9.80 20.67
CA PHE A 81 31.17 -9.57 22.06
C PHE A 81 30.16 -10.63 22.50
N ARG A 82 30.46 -11.34 23.59
CA ARG A 82 29.64 -12.46 24.08
C ARG A 82 28.41 -12.04 24.90
N ASN A 83 28.22 -10.75 25.23
CA ASN A 83 26.96 -10.25 25.79
C ASN A 83 26.74 -8.72 25.61
N PRO A 84 25.51 -8.19 25.84
CA PRO A 84 25.16 -6.78 25.61
C PRO A 84 25.83 -5.75 26.54
N SER A 85 26.28 -6.15 27.74
CA SER A 85 26.92 -5.24 28.71
C SER A 85 28.33 -4.80 28.27
N GLN A 86 29.07 -5.65 27.55
CA GLN A 86 30.41 -5.30 27.06
C GLN A 86 30.40 -4.24 25.94
N TYR A 87 29.32 -4.19 25.15
CA TYR A 87 29.14 -3.19 24.09
C TYR A 87 28.94 -1.78 24.65
N LEU A 88 28.22 -1.65 25.78
CA LEU A 88 27.92 -0.37 26.41
C LEU A 88 29.13 0.23 27.15
N GLU A 89 30.02 -0.58 27.70
CA GLU A 89 31.29 -0.11 28.29
C GLU A 89 32.30 0.31 27.23
N ALA A 90 32.37 -0.40 26.10
CA ALA A 90 33.23 -0.04 24.97
C ALA A 90 32.83 1.33 24.36
N ARG A 91 31.52 1.61 24.25
CA ARG A 91 31.03 2.94 23.82
C ARG A 91 31.34 4.05 24.83
N ARG A 92 31.30 3.80 26.14
CA ARG A 92 31.66 4.81 27.15
C ARG A 92 33.15 5.15 27.15
N ARG A 93 34.03 4.18 26.88
CA ARG A 93 35.49 4.42 26.79
C ARG A 93 35.90 5.17 25.52
N ALA A 94 35.15 5.02 24.42
CA ALA A 94 35.41 5.73 23.17
C ALA A 94 35.05 7.24 23.20
N SER A 95 34.21 7.67 24.14
CA SER A 95 33.84 9.09 24.29
C SER A 95 34.78 9.91 25.19
N TYR A 96 35.82 9.31 25.76
CA TYR A 96 36.66 9.98 26.77
C TYR A 96 38.09 10.34 26.33
N ASN A 97 38.48 10.08 25.07
CA ASN A 97 39.82 10.39 24.57
C ASN A 97 39.79 11.12 23.23
N GLN A 98 39.67 12.44 23.28
CA GLN A 98 40.16 13.38 22.25
C GLN A 98 40.73 14.61 22.99
N PRO A 99 42.04 14.90 22.90
CA PRO A 99 42.65 16.08 23.52
C PRO A 99 42.46 17.34 22.70
N HIS A 100 42.16 18.44 23.39
CA HIS A 100 42.25 19.81 22.90
C HIS A 100 43.72 20.23 22.78
N ASP A 101 44.07 20.91 21.69
CA ASP A 101 45.32 21.65 21.57
C ASP A 101 45.03 23.17 21.57
N MET A 102 45.69 23.89 22.46
CA MET A 102 45.61 25.35 22.65
C MET A 102 46.95 25.83 23.20
N HIS A 103 47.66 26.68 22.46
CA HIS A 103 48.59 27.65 23.06
C HIS A 103 48.75 28.94 22.24
N ALA A 104 48.48 30.05 22.97
CA ALA A 104 48.96 31.45 22.86
C ALA A 104 48.65 32.25 21.56
N VAL A 105 48.18 33.51 21.60
CA VAL A 105 48.83 34.67 22.27
C VAL A 105 47.82 35.73 22.79
N ALA A 106 47.91 35.98 24.10
CA ALA A 106 47.88 37.23 24.90
C ALA A 106 46.99 38.48 24.60
N ARG A 107 46.36 38.94 25.71
CA ARG A 107 46.15 40.33 26.21
C ARG A 107 45.12 41.22 25.46
N LEU A 108 44.15 41.92 26.07
CA LEU A 108 43.95 42.54 27.40
C LEU A 108 42.45 42.43 27.82
N ALA A 109 42.12 41.94 29.02
CA ALA A 109 41.75 42.72 30.24
C ALA A 109 40.51 43.66 30.06
N ARG A 110 39.27 43.21 30.40
CA ARG A 110 38.53 43.34 31.70
C ARG A 110 37.76 44.69 31.86
N PRO A 111 36.72 44.81 32.72
CA PRO A 111 35.61 43.88 33.03
C PRO A 111 34.20 44.57 33.15
N HIS A 112 33.18 43.71 33.29
CA HIS A 112 31.83 43.84 33.89
C HIS A 112 31.70 44.66 35.22
N PRO A 113 30.52 44.82 35.90
CA PRO A 113 29.16 44.26 35.68
C PRO A 113 27.92 45.19 35.95
N TYR A 114 26.77 44.64 35.59
CA TYR A 114 25.42 44.68 36.21
C TYR A 114 25.23 45.19 37.67
N ARG A 115 24.14 45.95 37.97
CA ARG A 115 22.95 45.56 38.81
C ARG A 115 22.24 46.72 39.59
N LYS A 116 20.91 46.85 39.36
CA LYS A 116 19.74 47.22 40.24
C LYS A 116 19.54 48.61 40.93
N ARG A 117 18.26 49.05 40.81
CA ARG A 117 17.29 49.61 41.81
C ARG A 117 17.12 51.14 42.00
N SER A 118 15.89 51.59 41.67
CA SER A 118 14.89 52.34 42.48
C SER A 118 15.17 53.76 43.02
N THR A 119 14.30 54.72 42.65
CA THR A 119 13.57 55.74 43.48
C THR A 119 12.61 56.54 42.54
N LYS A 120 11.29 56.65 42.79
CA LYS A 120 10.52 57.75 43.47
C LYS A 120 10.90 59.16 42.93
N GLU A 121 10.06 60.10 42.50
CA GLU A 121 8.67 60.61 42.72
C GLU A 121 8.27 61.39 41.42
N THR A 122 7.04 61.74 41.04
CA THR A 122 5.99 62.54 41.70
C THR A 122 4.69 62.45 40.89
N LEU A 123 3.55 62.35 41.58
CA LEU A 123 2.16 62.43 41.07
C LEU A 123 1.58 63.83 41.31
N MET A 124 0.74 64.33 40.39
CA MET A 124 -0.48 65.16 40.60
C MET A 124 -0.94 65.69 39.23
N GLY A 125 -2.22 65.74 38.84
CA GLY A 125 -3.47 65.50 39.52
C GLY A 125 -4.62 65.37 38.51
N LEU A 126 -5.72 64.83 39.01
CA LEU A 126 -6.96 64.49 38.30
C LEU A 126 -8.00 65.60 38.53
N ARG A 127 -8.79 65.99 37.52
CA ARG A 127 -10.28 66.11 37.55
C ARG A 127 -10.88 67.09 36.50
N TRP A 128 -11.89 66.56 35.82
CA TRP A 128 -12.95 67.22 35.00
C TRP A 128 -14.11 67.68 35.94
N PRO A 129 -15.07 68.59 35.59
CA PRO A 129 -16.07 68.36 34.51
C PRO A 129 -16.75 69.56 33.78
N GLN A 130 -17.30 69.23 32.58
CA GLN A 130 -18.58 69.58 31.92
C GLN A 130 -19.12 71.03 31.80
N ALA A 131 -19.42 71.44 30.55
CA ALA A 131 -20.74 71.86 30.00
C ALA A 131 -20.54 72.63 28.66
N ALA A 132 -20.81 72.03 27.50
CA ALA A 132 -22.06 72.12 26.72
C ALA A 132 -22.27 73.46 25.97
N LEU A 133 -22.15 73.45 24.64
CA LEU A 133 -23.00 74.26 23.74
C LEU A 133 -23.12 73.59 22.36
N VAL A 134 -24.36 73.59 21.87
CA VAL A 134 -24.91 72.95 20.66
C VAL A 134 -24.73 73.85 19.44
N CYS A 135 -24.51 73.29 18.23
CA CYS A 135 -25.16 73.73 16.98
C CYS A 135 -24.86 72.83 15.76
N ALA A 136 -25.91 72.12 15.34
CA ALA A 136 -26.34 71.71 13.99
C ALA A 136 -25.36 71.70 12.80
N SER A 137 -25.26 70.53 12.14
CA SER A 137 -25.56 70.40 10.69
C SER A 137 -25.80 68.93 10.31
N LEU A 138 -27.06 68.58 10.03
CA LEU A 138 -27.47 67.38 9.32
C LEU A 138 -27.58 67.74 7.83
N ALA A 139 -26.78 67.09 6.98
CA ALA A 139 -27.14 66.61 5.64
C ALA A 139 -25.88 66.24 4.84
N ALA A 140 -25.64 64.95 4.61
CA ALA A 140 -25.15 64.37 3.35
C ALA A 140 -24.71 62.91 3.56
N GLY A 141 -25.22 62.02 2.69
CA GLY A 141 -24.56 60.74 2.39
C GLY A 141 -25.22 59.47 2.92
N LEU A 142 -26.47 59.18 2.50
CA LEU A 142 -26.87 57.77 2.35
C LEU A 142 -26.00 57.15 1.24
N SER A 143 -24.86 56.56 1.60
CA SER A 143 -24.22 55.57 0.76
C SER A 143 -25.10 54.33 0.74
N ALA A 144 -25.67 54.05 -0.43
CA ALA A 144 -26.30 52.77 -0.73
C ALA A 144 -25.29 51.66 -0.44
N ALA A 145 -25.48 50.95 0.67
CA ALA A 145 -24.83 49.68 0.90
C ALA A 145 -25.34 48.71 -0.17
N ALA A 146 -24.54 48.50 -1.21
CA ALA A 146 -24.73 47.38 -2.11
C ALA A 146 -24.89 46.10 -1.27
N PRO A 147 -25.84 45.21 -1.57
CA PRO A 147 -25.93 43.96 -0.84
C PRO A 147 -24.59 43.25 -1.01
N ALA A 148 -23.93 43.00 0.12
CA ALA A 148 -22.82 42.07 0.17
C ALA A 148 -23.34 40.78 -0.46
N HIS A 149 -22.89 40.49 -1.68
CA HIS A 149 -23.13 39.20 -2.28
C HIS A 149 -22.57 38.20 -1.27
N ALA A 150 -23.45 37.39 -0.67
CA ALA A 150 -23.03 36.22 0.06
C ALA A 150 -22.15 35.43 -0.91
N GLN A 151 -20.84 35.49 -0.72
CA GLN A 151 -19.92 34.58 -1.38
C GLN A 151 -20.39 33.19 -0.95
N GLY A 152 -21.06 32.48 -1.85
CA GLY A 152 -21.48 31.11 -1.59
C GLY A 152 -20.28 30.34 -1.05
N ALA A 153 -20.49 29.53 -0.01
CA ALA A 153 -19.44 28.72 0.57
C ALA A 153 -18.68 28.01 -0.56
N ALA A 154 -17.35 28.07 -0.52
CA ALA A 154 -16.52 27.45 -1.54
C ALA A 154 -16.96 25.98 -1.73
N PRO A 155 -17.11 25.49 -2.98
CA PRO A 155 -17.58 24.13 -3.23
C PRO A 155 -16.75 23.11 -2.44
N VAL A 156 -17.42 22.19 -1.76
CA VAL A 156 -16.75 21.13 -0.99
C VAL A 156 -15.95 20.27 -1.95
N LYS A 157 -14.71 19.94 -1.57
CA LYS A 157 -13.80 19.08 -2.31
C LYS A 157 -13.17 18.05 -1.40
N ILE A 158 -13.29 16.78 -1.78
CA ILE A 158 -12.85 15.63 -0.99
C ILE A 158 -11.88 14.81 -1.82
N GLY A 159 -10.71 14.51 -1.25
CA GLY A 159 -9.78 13.57 -1.85
C GLY A 159 -10.15 12.12 -1.52
N PHE A 160 -10.01 11.22 -2.49
CA PHE A 160 -10.08 9.78 -2.27
C PHE A 160 -8.82 9.12 -2.81
N VAL A 161 -7.96 8.70 -1.89
CA VAL A 161 -6.61 8.21 -2.17
C VAL A 161 -6.55 6.70 -1.98
N VAL A 162 -6.10 5.97 -3.00
CA VAL A 162 -6.04 4.49 -2.97
C VAL A 162 -4.64 3.97 -3.29
N LYS A 163 -4.25 2.86 -2.65
CA LYS A 163 -2.92 2.26 -2.80
C LYS A 163 -2.71 1.52 -4.12
N GLN A 164 -3.75 0.88 -4.66
CA GLN A 164 -3.65 -0.03 -5.81
C GLN A 164 -4.79 0.27 -6.80
N PRO A 165 -4.65 1.27 -7.67
CA PRO A 165 -5.72 1.63 -8.61
C PRO A 165 -6.02 0.54 -9.64
N ASP A 166 -5.13 -0.42 -9.82
CA ASP A 166 -5.30 -1.57 -10.70
C ASP A 166 -6.16 -2.69 -10.08
N ASP A 167 -6.34 -2.73 -8.76
CA ASP A 167 -7.30 -3.62 -8.11
C ASP A 167 -8.73 -3.06 -8.33
N PRO A 168 -9.64 -3.84 -8.95
CA PRO A 168 -11.02 -3.45 -9.21
C PRO A 168 -11.82 -3.04 -7.96
N TRP A 169 -11.44 -3.50 -6.77
CA TRP A 169 -12.02 -3.04 -5.50
C TRP A 169 -11.97 -1.52 -5.37
N PHE A 170 -10.80 -0.92 -5.59
CA PHE A 170 -10.61 0.53 -5.48
C PHE A 170 -11.27 1.29 -6.63
N GLN A 171 -11.43 0.67 -7.79
CA GLN A 171 -12.23 1.24 -8.88
C GLN A 171 -13.72 1.30 -8.51
N ASP A 172 -14.25 0.25 -7.86
CA ASP A 172 -15.61 0.25 -7.36
C ASP A 172 -15.82 1.29 -6.24
N GLU A 173 -14.87 1.42 -5.29
CA GLU A 173 -14.92 2.48 -4.29
C GLU A 173 -14.98 3.88 -4.93
N TRP A 174 -14.10 4.14 -5.90
CA TRP A 174 -14.10 5.41 -6.64
C TRP A 174 -15.41 5.66 -7.39
N ARG A 175 -15.98 4.64 -8.03
CA ARG A 175 -17.28 4.74 -8.71
C ARG A 175 -18.38 5.15 -7.73
N PHE A 176 -18.41 4.55 -6.53
CA PHE A 176 -19.41 4.88 -5.52
C PHE A 176 -19.14 6.22 -4.81
N ALA A 177 -17.88 6.60 -4.63
CA ALA A 177 -17.50 7.93 -4.18
C ALA A 177 -17.92 9.02 -5.18
N GLU A 178 -17.81 8.76 -6.48
CA GLU A 178 -18.33 9.66 -7.53
C GLU A 178 -19.85 9.78 -7.50
N GLN A 179 -20.56 8.68 -7.19
CA GLN A 179 -22.00 8.74 -6.98
C GLN A 179 -22.33 9.63 -5.78
N ALA A 180 -21.62 9.50 -4.65
CA ALA A 180 -21.79 10.40 -3.50
C ALA A 180 -21.50 11.86 -3.86
N ALA A 181 -20.46 12.11 -4.67
CA ALA A 181 -20.10 13.44 -5.15
C ALA A 181 -21.24 14.10 -5.95
N LYS A 182 -21.91 13.33 -6.81
CA LYS A 182 -23.09 13.79 -7.57
C LYS A 182 -24.27 14.07 -6.64
N ASP A 183 -24.59 13.15 -5.74
CA ASP A 183 -25.76 13.22 -4.85
C ASP A 183 -25.63 14.34 -3.79
N LYS A 184 -24.41 14.64 -3.33
CA LYS A 184 -24.12 15.63 -2.28
C LYS A 184 -23.51 16.93 -2.81
N HIS A 185 -23.31 17.01 -4.12
CA HIS A 185 -22.79 18.19 -4.82
C HIS A 185 -21.41 18.64 -4.32
N PHE A 186 -20.47 17.71 -4.14
CA PHE A 186 -19.06 18.02 -3.87
C PHE A 186 -18.16 17.58 -5.04
N THR A 187 -16.95 18.11 -5.11
CA THR A 187 -15.93 17.69 -6.07
C THR A 187 -15.08 16.56 -5.49
N LEU A 188 -15.08 15.40 -6.14
CA LEU A 188 -14.18 14.30 -5.80
C LEU A 188 -12.83 14.46 -6.52
N VAL A 189 -11.72 14.27 -5.80
CA VAL A 189 -10.37 14.18 -6.38
C VAL A 189 -9.82 12.78 -6.14
N LYS A 190 -9.79 11.96 -7.18
CA LYS A 190 -9.27 10.59 -7.14
C LYS A 190 -7.76 10.59 -7.36
N ILE A 191 -6.98 10.00 -6.46
CA ILE A 191 -5.51 9.94 -6.59
C ILE A 191 -5.01 8.54 -6.24
N ALA A 192 -4.21 7.95 -7.13
CA ALA A 192 -3.46 6.73 -6.82
C ALA A 192 -2.18 7.09 -6.04
N ALA A 193 -1.93 6.37 -4.94
CA ALA A 193 -0.75 6.56 -4.11
C ALA A 193 -0.16 5.22 -3.64
N PRO A 194 0.57 4.50 -4.53
CA PRO A 194 1.13 3.18 -4.22
C PRO A 194 2.37 3.20 -3.31
N SER A 195 2.83 4.38 -2.88
CA SER A 195 4.00 4.50 -1.99
C SER A 195 3.86 5.70 -1.05
N GLY A 196 4.67 5.73 0.02
CA GLY A 196 4.66 6.85 0.98
C GLY A 196 5.00 8.21 0.35
N GLU A 197 5.89 8.25 -0.64
CA GLU A 197 6.18 9.46 -1.41
C GLU A 197 4.95 9.93 -2.19
N LYS A 198 4.24 8.99 -2.83
CA LYS A 198 3.01 9.30 -3.57
C LYS A 198 1.88 9.72 -2.65
N VAL A 199 1.76 9.16 -1.44
CA VAL A 199 0.83 9.66 -0.42
C VAL A 199 1.17 11.09 -0.02
N SER A 200 2.45 11.38 0.23
CA SER A 200 2.91 12.71 0.60
C SER A 200 2.54 13.76 -0.47
N THR A 201 2.82 13.46 -1.73
CA THR A 201 2.51 14.34 -2.87
C THR A 201 1.02 14.44 -3.17
N ALA A 202 0.24 13.36 -2.97
CA ALA A 202 -1.22 13.38 -3.07
C ALA A 202 -1.84 14.38 -2.08
N LEU A 203 -1.41 14.35 -0.81
CA LEU A 203 -1.89 15.27 0.22
C LEU A 203 -1.50 16.73 -0.08
N ASP A 204 -0.31 16.96 -0.63
CA ASP A 204 0.13 18.30 -1.05
C ASP A 204 -0.73 18.82 -2.23
N SER A 205 -1.04 17.96 -3.19
CA SER A 205 -1.95 18.27 -4.31
C SER A 205 -3.36 18.60 -3.84
N LEU A 206 -3.91 17.82 -2.90
CA LEU A 206 -5.23 18.08 -2.32
C LEU A 206 -5.27 19.43 -1.59
N ALA A 207 -4.23 19.76 -0.83
CA ALA A 207 -4.11 21.05 -0.16
C ALA A 207 -4.01 22.22 -1.16
N ALA A 208 -3.22 22.08 -2.23
CA ALA A 208 -3.13 23.07 -3.30
C ALA A 208 -4.49 23.30 -3.97
N GLN A 209 -5.28 22.23 -4.13
CA GLN A 209 -6.64 22.26 -4.67
C GLN A 209 -7.70 22.72 -3.67
N LYS A 210 -7.32 23.06 -2.43
CA LYS A 210 -8.23 23.49 -1.34
C LYS A 210 -9.26 22.43 -0.94
N ALA A 211 -8.90 21.14 -1.01
CA ALA A 211 -9.72 20.07 -0.43
C ALA A 211 -9.84 20.25 1.09
N GLN A 212 -11.01 19.94 1.65
CA GLN A 212 -11.30 20.06 3.09
C GLN A 212 -11.26 18.71 3.82
N GLY A 213 -11.13 17.61 3.09
CA GLY A 213 -10.98 16.29 3.67
C GLY A 213 -10.41 15.27 2.71
N VAL A 214 -9.88 14.18 3.27
CA VAL A 214 -9.30 13.06 2.54
C VAL A 214 -9.74 11.74 3.16
N ILE A 215 -10.22 10.85 2.30
CA ILE A 215 -10.42 9.42 2.56
C ILE A 215 -9.24 8.68 1.94
N ILE A 216 -8.62 7.77 2.70
CA ILE A 216 -7.40 7.10 2.25
C ILE A 216 -7.34 5.63 2.63
N CYS A 217 -7.07 4.77 1.64
CA CYS A 217 -6.46 3.46 1.85
C CYS A 217 -4.96 3.60 1.59
N ALA A 218 -4.16 3.57 2.65
CA ALA A 218 -2.73 3.84 2.57
C ALA A 218 -1.94 2.59 2.11
N PRO A 219 -0.86 2.75 1.32
CA PRO A 219 0.01 1.63 0.91
C PRO A 219 0.84 1.05 2.07
N ASP A 220 0.99 1.81 3.15
CA ASP A 220 1.58 1.37 4.41
C ASP A 220 0.87 2.08 5.57
N VAL A 221 0.23 1.29 6.44
CA VAL A 221 -0.54 1.78 7.59
C VAL A 221 0.32 2.55 8.61
N LYS A 222 1.64 2.31 8.65
CA LYS A 222 2.58 2.99 9.54
C LYS A 222 2.86 4.43 9.13
N LEU A 223 2.42 4.84 7.93
CA LEU A 223 2.42 6.24 7.51
C LEU A 223 1.41 7.09 8.28
N GLY A 224 0.54 6.46 9.09
CA GLY A 224 -0.54 7.10 9.84
C GLY A 224 -0.18 8.42 10.51
N PRO A 225 0.85 8.47 11.40
CA PRO A 225 1.22 9.70 12.09
C PRO A 225 1.62 10.83 11.13
N GLY A 226 2.32 10.50 10.04
CA GLY A 226 2.73 11.46 9.01
C GLY A 226 1.55 12.00 8.20
N ILE A 227 0.63 11.11 7.80
CA ILE A 227 -0.62 11.46 7.11
C ILE A 227 -1.47 12.38 8.00
N ALA A 228 -1.68 12.00 9.26
CA ALA A 228 -2.48 12.77 10.22
C ALA A 228 -1.87 14.14 10.53
N ALA A 229 -0.54 14.22 10.69
CA ALA A 229 0.15 15.49 10.89
C ALA A 229 0.01 16.42 9.66
N LYS A 230 0.15 15.88 8.44
CA LYS A 230 0.02 16.64 7.20
C LYS A 230 -1.43 17.10 6.95
N ALA A 231 -2.41 16.22 7.16
CA ALA A 231 -3.83 16.56 7.06
C ALA A 231 -4.20 17.70 8.04
N ARG A 232 -3.76 17.61 9.31
CA ARG A 232 -3.91 18.69 10.30
C ARG A 232 -3.28 20.00 9.85
N ARG A 233 -2.05 19.97 9.36
CA ARG A 233 -1.33 21.16 8.86
C ARG A 233 -2.10 21.88 7.74
N TYR A 234 -2.80 21.13 6.90
CA TYR A 234 -3.58 21.66 5.78
C TYR A 234 -5.05 21.93 6.11
N GLY A 235 -5.48 21.67 7.35
CA GLY A 235 -6.88 21.82 7.73
C GLY A 235 -7.81 20.81 7.04
N MET A 236 -7.29 19.65 6.61
CA MET A 236 -8.08 18.58 6.03
C MET A 236 -8.52 17.59 7.12
N LYS A 237 -9.81 17.26 7.14
CA LYS A 237 -10.34 16.11 7.89
C LYS A 237 -9.79 14.81 7.27
N LEU A 238 -9.49 13.82 8.11
CA LEU A 238 -8.86 12.56 7.70
C LEU A 238 -9.74 11.39 8.10
N MET A 239 -10.04 10.51 7.15
CA MET A 239 -10.69 9.23 7.36
C MET A 239 -9.89 8.13 6.66
N SER A 240 -9.76 6.96 7.28
CA SER A 240 -9.15 5.79 6.65
C SER A 240 -10.23 4.82 6.14
N VAL A 241 -9.94 4.16 5.02
CA VAL A 241 -10.78 3.10 4.46
C VAL A 241 -9.93 1.86 4.19
N ASP A 242 -10.49 0.67 4.42
CA ASP A 242 -9.91 -0.67 4.33
C ASP A 242 -8.76 -0.97 5.29
N ASP A 243 -7.68 -0.20 5.18
CA ASP A 243 -6.42 -0.38 5.90
C ASP A 243 -6.32 0.65 7.03
N GLN A 244 -6.57 0.19 8.26
CA GLN A 244 -6.55 1.06 9.43
C GLN A 244 -5.15 1.61 9.71
N LEU A 245 -5.02 2.93 9.78
CA LEU A 245 -3.75 3.60 10.10
C LEU A 245 -3.32 3.28 11.54
N VAL A 246 -2.02 3.08 11.73
CA VAL A 246 -1.42 2.72 13.03
C VAL A 246 -0.27 3.63 13.40
N ASP A 247 0.06 3.69 14.70
CA ASP A 247 1.23 4.36 15.23
C ASP A 247 2.53 3.54 15.07
N GLY A 248 3.65 4.08 15.56
CA GLY A 248 4.96 3.40 15.51
C GLY A 248 5.05 2.11 16.33
N ARG A 249 4.06 1.80 17.17
CA ARG A 249 3.94 0.55 17.92
C ARG A 249 2.93 -0.42 17.29
N GLY A 250 2.27 -0.01 16.21
CA GLY A 250 1.23 -0.78 15.53
C GLY A 250 -0.16 -0.65 16.16
N ALA A 251 -0.37 0.29 17.08
CA ALA A 251 -1.69 0.55 17.65
C ALA A 251 -2.52 1.45 16.70
N PRO A 252 -3.81 1.17 16.47
CA PRO A 252 -4.66 2.02 15.64
C PRO A 252 -4.70 3.48 16.11
N LEU A 253 -4.73 4.42 15.15
CA LEU A 253 -4.89 5.84 15.45
C LEU A 253 -6.33 6.15 15.87
N ALA A 254 -6.56 6.36 17.17
CA ALA A 254 -7.89 6.54 17.77
C ALA A 254 -8.65 7.79 17.27
N ASP A 255 -7.93 8.79 16.76
CA ASP A 255 -8.49 10.06 16.26
C ASP A 255 -8.81 10.05 14.75
N VAL A 256 -8.58 8.93 14.07
CA VAL A 256 -8.89 8.74 12.65
C VAL A 256 -10.07 7.80 12.50
N PRO A 257 -11.25 8.29 12.10
CA PRO A 257 -12.37 7.43 11.75
C PRO A 257 -11.98 6.39 10.69
N HIS A 258 -12.46 5.18 10.86
CA HIS A 258 -12.11 4.04 10.01
C HIS A 258 -13.35 3.29 9.54
N MET A 259 -13.40 2.97 8.25
CA MET A 259 -14.29 1.95 7.72
C MET A 259 -13.46 0.84 7.08
N GLY A 260 -13.63 -0.38 7.57
CA GLY A 260 -12.98 -1.57 7.02
C GLY A 260 -13.94 -2.74 7.02
N ILE A 261 -13.42 -3.92 6.72
CA ILE A 261 -14.18 -5.16 6.82
C ILE A 261 -13.97 -5.84 8.18
N SER A 262 -14.90 -6.69 8.60
CA SER A 262 -14.66 -7.60 9.72
C SER A 262 -13.73 -8.75 9.31
N ALA A 263 -12.45 -8.43 9.19
CA ALA A 263 -11.43 -9.25 8.53
C ALA A 263 -11.38 -10.70 9.05
N TYR A 264 -11.31 -10.91 10.37
CA TYR A 264 -11.31 -12.28 10.93
C TYR A 264 -12.59 -13.06 10.59
N ARG A 265 -13.77 -12.44 10.70
CA ARG A 265 -15.04 -13.11 10.38
C ARG A 265 -15.16 -13.45 8.90
N ILE A 266 -14.72 -12.54 8.02
CA ILE A 266 -14.63 -12.78 6.57
C ILE A 266 -13.67 -13.93 6.29
N GLY A 267 -12.53 -13.96 6.96
CA GLY A 267 -11.60 -15.08 6.93
C GLY A 267 -12.26 -16.41 7.31
N ARG A 268 -13.03 -16.44 8.39
CA ARG A 268 -13.80 -17.64 8.78
C ARG A 268 -14.75 -18.07 7.65
N GLN A 269 -15.48 -17.15 7.03
CA GLN A 269 -16.36 -17.45 5.90
C GLN A 269 -15.62 -18.05 4.70
N VAL A 270 -14.39 -17.59 4.41
CA VAL A 270 -13.52 -18.20 3.38
C VAL A 270 -13.22 -19.66 3.73
N GLY A 271 -12.74 -19.93 4.95
CA GLY A 271 -12.43 -21.29 5.38
C GLY A 271 -13.66 -22.21 5.41
N ASP A 272 -14.80 -21.70 5.85
CA ASP A 272 -16.08 -22.43 5.85
C ASP A 272 -16.53 -22.78 4.41
N ALA A 273 -16.40 -21.84 3.47
CA ALA A 273 -16.73 -22.05 2.06
C ALA A 273 -15.82 -23.13 1.42
N ILE A 274 -14.53 -23.06 1.69
CA ILE A 274 -13.55 -24.06 1.23
C ILE A 274 -13.88 -25.44 1.81
N ALA A 275 -14.13 -25.53 3.12
CA ALA A 275 -14.44 -26.77 3.79
C ALA A 275 -15.72 -27.41 3.26
N ALA A 276 -16.77 -26.61 3.01
CA ALA A 276 -18.02 -27.07 2.44
C ALA A 276 -17.82 -27.66 1.03
N GLU A 277 -17.03 -26.99 0.18
CA GLU A 277 -16.75 -27.48 -1.17
C GLU A 277 -15.86 -28.74 -1.16
N ALA A 278 -14.85 -28.80 -0.30
CA ALA A 278 -14.00 -29.99 -0.15
C ALA A 278 -14.82 -31.21 0.29
N LYS A 279 -15.74 -31.00 1.26
CA LYS A 279 -16.70 -32.03 1.69
C LYS A 279 -17.62 -32.46 0.54
N ARG A 280 -18.13 -31.51 -0.26
CA ARG A 280 -18.98 -31.82 -1.43
C ARG A 280 -18.25 -32.65 -2.47
N ARG A 281 -16.94 -32.44 -2.64
CA ARG A 281 -16.07 -33.23 -3.53
C ARG A 281 -15.59 -34.55 -2.93
N GLY A 282 -15.93 -34.85 -1.67
CA GLY A 282 -15.51 -36.08 -1.00
C GLY A 282 -14.02 -36.12 -0.64
N TRP A 283 -13.36 -34.97 -0.53
CA TRP A 283 -11.94 -34.92 -0.12
C TRP A 283 -11.79 -35.25 1.37
N ASN A 284 -10.76 -36.01 1.72
CA ASN A 284 -10.35 -36.20 3.12
C ASN A 284 -9.58 -34.95 3.60
N PRO A 285 -10.12 -34.11 4.50
CA PRO A 285 -9.48 -32.86 4.89
C PRO A 285 -8.11 -33.06 5.57
N ALA A 286 -7.86 -34.24 6.16
CA ALA A 286 -6.57 -34.56 6.78
C ALA A 286 -5.42 -34.78 5.75
N GLU A 287 -5.73 -34.98 4.47
CA GLU A 287 -4.76 -35.23 3.39
C GLU A 287 -4.58 -34.03 2.45
N VAL A 288 -5.34 -32.95 2.65
CA VAL A 288 -5.33 -31.78 1.78
C VAL A 288 -4.25 -30.80 2.21
N GLY A 289 -3.49 -30.28 1.24
CA GLY A 289 -2.56 -29.17 1.47
C GLY A 289 -3.31 -27.84 1.61
N VAL A 290 -3.02 -27.07 2.65
CA VAL A 290 -3.65 -25.77 2.91
C VAL A 290 -2.63 -24.67 2.60
N LEU A 291 -2.74 -24.05 1.41
CA LEU A 291 -1.85 -22.97 1.00
C LEU A 291 -2.36 -21.62 1.53
N ARG A 292 -1.66 -21.08 2.55
CA ARG A 292 -1.94 -19.76 3.11
C ARG A 292 -1.01 -18.73 2.47
N LEU A 293 -1.54 -17.91 1.57
CA LEU A 293 -0.83 -16.75 1.03
C LEU A 293 -0.79 -15.63 2.08
N ALA A 294 0.40 -15.29 2.56
CA ALA A 294 0.56 -14.51 3.79
C ALA A 294 1.24 -13.15 3.56
N TYR A 295 0.54 -12.08 3.93
CA TYR A 295 1.10 -10.72 4.03
C TYR A 295 0.92 -10.17 5.45
N ASP A 296 1.52 -10.85 6.42
CA ASP A 296 1.22 -10.69 7.85
C ASP A 296 1.63 -9.34 8.46
N GLN A 297 2.41 -8.54 7.71
CA GLN A 297 2.74 -7.16 8.13
C GLN A 297 1.57 -6.19 8.05
N LEU A 298 0.51 -6.54 7.32
CA LEU A 298 -0.74 -5.79 7.24
C LEU A 298 -1.81 -6.46 8.13
N PRO A 299 -2.31 -5.81 9.21
CA PRO A 299 -3.24 -6.42 10.15
C PRO A 299 -4.50 -7.03 9.50
N THR A 300 -5.16 -6.32 8.58
CA THR A 300 -6.37 -6.83 7.91
C THR A 300 -6.10 -8.08 7.07
N ALA A 301 -4.95 -8.16 6.38
CA ALA A 301 -4.56 -9.34 5.61
C ALA A 301 -4.25 -10.53 6.53
N ARG A 302 -3.53 -10.28 7.63
CA ARG A 302 -3.23 -11.29 8.66
C ARG A 302 -4.51 -11.86 9.27
N GLU A 303 -5.47 -11.01 9.64
CA GLU A 303 -6.72 -11.42 10.25
C GLU A 303 -7.58 -12.28 9.30
N ARG A 304 -7.67 -11.91 8.02
CA ARG A 304 -8.37 -12.70 7.00
C ARG A 304 -7.80 -14.11 6.88
N THR A 305 -6.48 -14.23 6.72
CA THR A 305 -5.83 -15.53 6.52
C THR A 305 -5.81 -16.37 7.80
N THR A 306 -5.69 -15.73 8.97
CA THR A 306 -5.82 -16.41 10.28
C THR A 306 -7.23 -16.98 10.45
N GLY A 307 -8.27 -16.19 10.17
CA GLY A 307 -9.66 -16.65 10.23
C GLY A 307 -9.90 -17.85 9.31
N ALA A 308 -9.39 -17.82 8.07
CA ALA A 308 -9.56 -18.94 7.14
C ALA A 308 -8.87 -20.22 7.64
N VAL A 309 -7.63 -20.12 8.14
CA VAL A 309 -6.93 -21.26 8.75
C VAL A 309 -7.69 -21.82 9.96
N ASP A 310 -8.21 -20.96 10.84
CA ASP A 310 -8.92 -21.41 12.04
C ASP A 310 -10.23 -22.12 11.69
N ALA A 311 -10.96 -21.66 10.68
CA ALA A 311 -12.16 -22.33 10.18
C ALA A 311 -11.84 -23.70 9.56
N LEU A 312 -10.77 -23.78 8.75
CA LEU A 312 -10.33 -25.05 8.16
C LEU A 312 -9.89 -26.06 9.21
N LYS A 313 -9.11 -25.64 10.22
CA LYS A 313 -8.74 -26.50 11.35
C LYS A 313 -9.97 -27.02 12.09
N ALA A 314 -10.96 -26.15 12.33
CA ALA A 314 -12.22 -26.53 12.96
C ALA A 314 -13.03 -27.54 12.10
N ALA A 315 -12.86 -27.51 10.78
CA ALA A 315 -13.47 -28.44 9.84
C ALA A 315 -12.67 -29.75 9.62
N GLY A 316 -11.58 -29.96 10.36
CA GLY A 316 -10.79 -31.19 10.32
C GLY A 316 -9.59 -31.18 9.36
N PHE A 317 -9.24 -30.03 8.77
CA PHE A 317 -7.98 -29.90 8.03
C PHE A 317 -6.80 -29.97 9.00
N ALA A 318 -5.79 -30.76 8.66
CA ALA A 318 -4.66 -30.98 9.56
C ALA A 318 -3.80 -29.71 9.69
N ALA A 319 -3.51 -29.30 10.93
CA ALA A 319 -2.63 -28.15 11.19
C ALA A 319 -1.22 -28.34 10.58
N ALA A 320 -0.73 -29.58 10.52
CA ALA A 320 0.56 -29.93 9.91
C ALA A 320 0.59 -29.75 8.38
N ASN A 321 -0.58 -29.63 7.73
CA ASN A 321 -0.69 -29.43 6.28
C ASN A 321 -0.87 -27.96 5.89
N VAL A 322 -0.87 -27.04 6.87
CA VAL A 322 -0.86 -25.60 6.59
C VAL A 322 0.54 -25.20 6.11
N VAL A 323 0.60 -24.75 4.87
CA VAL A 323 1.81 -24.29 4.20
C VAL A 323 1.71 -22.78 4.05
N ASP A 324 2.49 -22.07 4.86
CA ASP A 324 2.62 -20.62 4.76
C ASP A 324 3.46 -20.24 3.53
N ALA A 325 2.88 -19.38 2.71
CA ALA A 325 3.48 -18.82 1.51
C ALA A 325 3.57 -17.29 1.67
N PRO A 326 4.61 -16.77 2.33
CA PRO A 326 4.76 -15.34 2.54
C PRO A 326 4.97 -14.61 1.22
N GLU A 327 4.20 -13.54 1.03
CA GLU A 327 4.18 -12.73 -0.17
C GLU A 327 5.13 -11.53 -0.02
N MET A 328 5.89 -11.23 -1.07
CA MET A 328 6.70 -10.01 -1.10
C MET A 328 5.83 -8.76 -1.30
N THR A 329 4.79 -8.89 -2.12
CA THR A 329 3.79 -7.87 -2.42
C THR A 329 2.40 -8.50 -2.35
N ALA A 330 1.42 -7.76 -1.82
CA ALA A 330 0.03 -8.22 -1.72
C ALA A 330 -0.72 -7.96 -3.04
N ASP A 331 -0.30 -8.69 -4.08
CA ASP A 331 -0.86 -8.65 -5.43
C ASP A 331 -0.76 -10.03 -6.11
N THR A 332 -1.22 -10.13 -7.35
CA THR A 332 -1.24 -11.38 -8.10
C THR A 332 0.18 -11.95 -8.35
N GLU A 333 1.17 -11.10 -8.60
CA GLU A 333 2.54 -11.53 -8.91
C GLU A 333 3.25 -12.06 -7.66
N GLY A 334 3.16 -11.33 -6.55
CA GLY A 334 3.70 -11.73 -5.25
C GLY A 334 3.12 -13.07 -4.81
N ALA A 335 1.81 -13.24 -4.96
CA ALA A 335 1.13 -14.49 -4.64
C ALA A 335 1.53 -15.66 -5.57
N PHE A 336 1.62 -15.41 -6.88
CA PHE A 336 2.05 -16.41 -7.86
C PHE A 336 3.47 -16.94 -7.53
N ASN A 337 4.39 -16.03 -7.20
CA ASN A 337 5.76 -16.37 -6.82
C ASN A 337 5.80 -17.17 -5.51
N ALA A 338 5.08 -16.72 -4.48
CA ALA A 338 5.01 -17.39 -3.19
C ALA A 338 4.41 -18.81 -3.30
N ALA A 339 3.32 -18.95 -4.06
CA ALA A 339 2.67 -20.23 -4.30
C ALA A 339 3.58 -21.21 -5.06
N ASN A 340 4.32 -20.77 -6.08
CA ASN A 340 5.27 -21.62 -6.80
C ASN A 340 6.36 -22.21 -5.90
N ILE A 341 6.88 -21.41 -4.96
CA ILE A 341 7.85 -21.87 -3.96
C ILE A 341 7.22 -22.95 -3.08
N ALA A 342 6.00 -22.71 -2.58
CA ALA A 342 5.28 -23.67 -1.74
C ALA A 342 5.00 -24.99 -2.46
N PHE A 343 4.44 -24.95 -3.67
CA PHE A 343 4.16 -26.17 -4.46
C PHE A 343 5.43 -26.94 -4.86
N THR A 344 6.57 -26.26 -5.01
CA THR A 344 7.85 -26.94 -5.27
C THR A 344 8.33 -27.74 -4.06
N LYS A 345 8.15 -27.20 -2.85
CA LYS A 345 8.55 -27.85 -1.60
C LYS A 345 7.60 -28.97 -1.17
N HIS A 346 6.32 -28.87 -1.54
CA HIS A 346 5.26 -29.77 -1.06
C HIS A 346 4.59 -30.56 -2.19
N ARG A 347 5.37 -31.38 -2.91
CA ARG A 347 4.83 -32.26 -3.98
C ARG A 347 4.03 -33.47 -3.47
N ASN A 348 3.91 -33.62 -2.15
CA ASN A 348 3.24 -34.74 -1.51
C ASN A 348 1.71 -34.60 -1.48
N PHE A 349 1.17 -33.39 -1.63
CA PHE A 349 -0.29 -33.17 -1.62
C PHE A 349 -0.86 -33.28 -3.03
N LYS A 350 -1.89 -34.12 -3.15
CA LYS A 350 -2.68 -34.24 -4.39
C LYS A 350 -3.68 -33.10 -4.54
N HIS A 351 -4.43 -32.83 -3.47
CA HIS A 351 -5.45 -31.81 -3.43
C HIS A 351 -4.98 -30.61 -2.62
N TRP A 352 -5.33 -29.42 -3.10
CA TRP A 352 -4.98 -28.15 -2.48
C TRP A 352 -6.20 -27.28 -2.24
N VAL A 353 -6.17 -26.58 -1.12
CA VAL A 353 -7.00 -25.40 -0.89
C VAL A 353 -6.10 -24.18 -0.80
N ALA A 354 -6.56 -23.04 -1.31
CA ALA A 354 -5.78 -21.82 -1.32
C ALA A 354 -6.63 -20.59 -0.99
N PHE A 355 -6.04 -19.64 -0.27
CA PHE A 355 -6.65 -18.36 0.03
C PHE A 355 -5.56 -17.36 0.39
N GLY A 356 -5.80 -16.09 0.07
CA GLY A 356 -4.97 -14.97 0.46
C GLY A 356 -5.75 -13.87 1.15
N SER A 357 -5.28 -12.65 0.99
CA SER A 357 -5.93 -11.46 1.57
C SER A 357 -7.10 -10.96 0.72
N ASN A 358 -7.12 -11.25 -0.58
CA ASN A 358 -8.12 -10.80 -1.55
C ASN A 358 -8.19 -11.72 -2.77
N ASP A 359 -9.01 -11.36 -3.76
CA ASP A 359 -9.16 -12.07 -5.04
C ASP A 359 -7.83 -12.13 -5.82
N ASP A 360 -7.06 -11.03 -5.90
CA ASP A 360 -5.79 -10.93 -6.61
C ASP A 360 -4.73 -11.90 -6.10
N THR A 361 -4.51 -11.91 -4.78
CA THR A 361 -3.57 -12.86 -4.16
C THR A 361 -4.03 -14.29 -4.41
N THR A 362 -5.31 -14.57 -4.15
CA THR A 362 -5.89 -15.90 -4.35
C THR A 362 -5.76 -16.39 -5.79
N VAL A 363 -5.99 -15.52 -6.79
CA VAL A 363 -5.87 -15.90 -8.20
C VAL A 363 -4.41 -16.17 -8.60
N GLY A 364 -3.44 -15.49 -7.98
CA GLY A 364 -2.01 -15.79 -8.15
C GLY A 364 -1.66 -17.24 -7.80
N ALA A 365 -2.18 -17.77 -6.69
CA ALA A 365 -2.02 -19.18 -6.33
C ALA A 365 -2.70 -20.14 -7.32
N VAL A 366 -3.90 -19.79 -7.82
CA VAL A 366 -4.60 -20.61 -8.83
C VAL A 366 -3.77 -20.69 -10.11
N ARG A 367 -3.22 -19.57 -10.59
CA ARG A 367 -2.34 -19.54 -11.77
C ARG A 367 -1.07 -20.36 -11.55
N ALA A 368 -0.45 -20.26 -10.37
CA ALA A 368 0.72 -21.06 -10.03
C ALA A 368 0.40 -22.56 -10.00
N GLY A 369 -0.77 -22.95 -9.49
CA GLY A 369 -1.24 -24.33 -9.50
C GLY A 369 -1.44 -24.87 -10.92
N GLU A 370 -2.12 -24.11 -11.78
CA GLU A 370 -2.36 -24.48 -13.18
C GLU A 370 -1.06 -24.75 -13.94
N GLY A 371 -0.04 -23.91 -13.76
CA GLY A 371 1.29 -24.10 -14.35
C GLY A 371 2.03 -25.36 -13.89
N ARG A 372 1.54 -26.02 -12.83
CA ARG A 372 2.09 -27.25 -12.25
C ARG A 372 1.16 -28.45 -12.38
N GLY A 373 0.09 -28.33 -13.16
CA GLY A 373 -0.91 -29.38 -13.36
C GLY A 373 -1.88 -29.55 -12.19
N ILE A 374 -1.93 -28.61 -11.24
CA ILE A 374 -2.92 -28.58 -10.15
C ILE A 374 -4.14 -27.79 -10.66
N GLY A 375 -5.04 -28.48 -11.36
CA GLY A 375 -6.19 -27.89 -12.03
C GLY A 375 -7.42 -27.70 -11.14
N ALA A 376 -8.54 -27.32 -11.76
CA ALA A 376 -9.80 -27.04 -11.08
C ALA A 376 -10.35 -28.22 -10.26
N ASP A 377 -10.06 -29.46 -10.66
CA ASP A 377 -10.50 -30.67 -9.96
C ASP A 377 -9.68 -30.94 -8.69
N ASP A 378 -8.48 -30.37 -8.58
CA ASP A 378 -7.53 -30.59 -7.47
C ASP A 378 -7.22 -29.31 -6.66
N MET A 379 -7.88 -28.19 -6.99
CA MET A 379 -7.75 -26.91 -6.30
C MET A 379 -9.13 -26.34 -5.93
N ILE A 380 -9.29 -25.92 -4.66
CA ILE A 380 -10.39 -25.06 -4.22
C ILE A 380 -9.78 -23.78 -3.64
N ALA A 381 -9.89 -22.69 -4.39
CA ALA A 381 -9.45 -21.39 -3.94
C ALA A 381 -10.62 -20.42 -3.76
N VAL A 382 -10.65 -19.72 -2.63
CA VAL A 382 -11.71 -18.74 -2.32
C VAL A 382 -11.08 -17.39 -1.98
N GLY A 383 -11.44 -16.38 -2.77
CA GLY A 383 -10.97 -15.01 -2.60
C GLY A 383 -11.85 -14.16 -1.68
N ILE A 384 -11.49 -12.88 -1.57
CA ILE A 384 -12.25 -11.84 -0.86
C ILE A 384 -12.23 -10.61 -1.76
N ASN A 385 -13.40 -9.96 -1.89
CA ASN A 385 -13.73 -8.70 -2.57
C ASN A 385 -14.99 -8.95 -3.41
N GLY A 386 -14.94 -9.93 -4.32
CA GLY A 386 -16.03 -10.26 -5.21
C GLY A 386 -16.22 -9.24 -6.33
N SER A 387 -15.14 -8.56 -6.72
CA SER A 387 -15.09 -7.60 -7.83
C SER A 387 -14.52 -8.25 -9.10
N GLN A 388 -14.01 -7.47 -10.04
CA GLN A 388 -13.77 -7.91 -11.42
C GLN A 388 -12.76 -9.08 -11.53
N VAL A 389 -11.81 -9.24 -10.61
CA VAL A 389 -10.91 -10.41 -10.59
C VAL A 389 -11.69 -11.71 -10.41
N ALA A 390 -12.60 -11.77 -9.43
CA ALA A 390 -13.48 -12.92 -9.25
C ALA A 390 -14.43 -13.12 -10.44
N LEU A 391 -15.02 -12.03 -10.96
CA LEU A 391 -15.93 -12.11 -12.10
C LEU A 391 -15.24 -12.63 -13.37
N ASN A 392 -13.99 -12.24 -13.60
CA ASN A 392 -13.18 -12.74 -14.70
C ASN A 392 -12.97 -14.25 -14.60
N GLU A 393 -12.70 -14.77 -13.39
CA GLU A 393 -12.63 -16.21 -13.18
C GLU A 393 -13.99 -16.86 -13.47
N PHE A 394 -15.08 -16.34 -12.89
CA PHE A 394 -16.42 -16.91 -13.06
C PHE A 394 -16.90 -16.93 -14.51
N ALA A 395 -16.53 -15.93 -15.32
CA ALA A 395 -16.91 -15.80 -16.71
C ALA A 395 -16.14 -16.72 -17.68
N LYS A 396 -15.02 -17.33 -17.26
CA LYS A 396 -14.26 -18.25 -18.11
C LYS A 396 -15.14 -19.45 -18.55
N PRO A 397 -15.08 -19.89 -19.82
CA PRO A 397 -15.90 -21.00 -20.31
C PRO A 397 -15.66 -22.32 -19.57
N LYS A 398 -14.43 -22.53 -19.10
CA LYS A 398 -14.06 -23.67 -18.25
C LYS A 398 -13.87 -23.18 -16.82
N PRO A 399 -14.49 -23.84 -15.82
CA PRO A 399 -14.20 -23.56 -14.42
C PRO A 399 -12.70 -23.71 -14.11
N THR A 400 -12.20 -22.83 -13.25
CA THR A 400 -10.82 -22.81 -12.77
C THR A 400 -10.78 -23.25 -11.30
N GLY A 401 -9.58 -23.38 -10.72
CA GLY A 401 -9.41 -23.62 -9.28
C GLY A 401 -9.94 -22.48 -8.39
N PHE A 402 -10.22 -21.30 -8.96
CA PHE A 402 -10.91 -20.21 -8.27
C PHE A 402 -12.41 -20.54 -8.17
N PHE A 403 -12.81 -21.04 -7.00
CA PHE A 403 -14.14 -21.58 -6.74
C PHE A 403 -15.15 -20.48 -6.40
N GLY A 404 -14.76 -19.54 -5.55
CA GLY A 404 -15.65 -18.52 -5.02
C GLY A 404 -14.91 -17.30 -4.51
N SER A 405 -15.67 -16.30 -4.07
CA SER A 405 -15.15 -15.13 -3.38
C SER A 405 -16.13 -14.66 -2.33
N ILE A 406 -15.67 -14.07 -1.23
CA ILE A 406 -16.55 -13.37 -0.30
C ILE A 406 -16.82 -11.97 -0.88
N LEU A 407 -18.02 -11.77 -1.40
CA LEU A 407 -18.49 -10.49 -1.93
C LEU A 407 -18.60 -9.48 -0.80
N LEU A 408 -17.85 -8.40 -0.95
CA LEU A 408 -17.90 -7.21 -0.11
C LEU A 408 -18.83 -6.16 -0.74
N ASN A 409 -19.12 -5.10 0.01
CA ASN A 409 -19.97 -4.01 -0.46
C ASN A 409 -19.17 -2.71 -0.64
N PRO A 410 -18.61 -2.45 -1.85
CA PRO A 410 -17.85 -1.24 -2.12
C PRO A 410 -18.71 0.03 -2.10
N ARG A 411 -20.05 -0.08 -2.13
CA ARG A 411 -20.93 1.08 -1.89
C ARG A 411 -20.74 1.63 -0.49
N LEU A 412 -20.62 0.78 0.54
CA LEU A 412 -20.35 1.25 1.90
C LEU A 412 -18.99 1.95 1.96
N HIS A 413 -17.96 1.35 1.38
CA HIS A 413 -16.59 1.84 1.48
C HIS A 413 -16.30 3.06 0.61
N GLY A 414 -16.98 3.20 -0.54
CA GLY A 414 -16.86 4.35 -1.44
C GLY A 414 -17.87 5.47 -1.15
N TYR A 415 -19.17 5.13 -1.15
CA TYR A 415 -20.27 6.10 -0.99
C TYR A 415 -20.40 6.57 0.46
N ASP A 416 -20.55 5.65 1.43
CA ASP A 416 -20.88 6.04 2.80
C ASP A 416 -19.71 6.72 3.50
N THR A 417 -18.46 6.33 3.23
CA THR A 417 -17.27 7.07 3.71
C THR A 417 -17.24 8.50 3.15
N SER A 418 -17.56 8.67 1.87
CA SER A 418 -17.65 9.98 1.20
C SER A 418 -18.75 10.85 1.79
N VAL A 419 -19.92 10.27 2.06
CA VAL A 419 -21.02 10.98 2.74
C VAL A 419 -20.65 11.34 4.18
N ASN A 420 -20.04 10.42 4.93
CA ASN A 420 -19.57 10.69 6.29
C ASN A 420 -18.53 11.82 6.31
N MET A 421 -17.59 11.83 5.37
CA MET A 421 -16.62 12.93 5.23
C MET A 421 -17.32 14.25 4.87
N TYR A 422 -18.26 14.23 3.93
CA TYR A 422 -19.02 15.40 3.53
C TYR A 422 -19.82 16.01 4.69
N ASP A 423 -20.57 15.18 5.43
CA ASP A 423 -21.33 15.62 6.62
C ASP A 423 -20.40 16.13 7.72
N TRP A 424 -19.21 15.53 7.85
CA TRP A 424 -18.20 16.01 8.80
C TRP A 424 -17.62 17.36 8.41
N ILE A 425 -17.40 17.63 7.12
CA ILE A 425 -16.93 18.92 6.62
C ILE A 425 -18.01 19.99 6.77
N THR A 426 -19.25 19.69 6.38
CA THR A 426 -20.31 20.70 6.20
C THR A 426 -21.14 20.96 7.45
N GLN A 427 -21.34 19.94 8.28
CA GLN A 427 -22.22 19.99 9.46
C GLN A 427 -21.44 19.73 10.76
N ASN A 428 -20.13 19.51 10.66
CA ASN A 428 -19.29 19.08 11.77
C ASN A 428 -19.81 17.80 12.48
N ARG A 429 -20.56 16.96 11.76
CA ARG A 429 -21.04 15.66 12.25
C ARG A 429 -19.89 14.66 12.21
N ALA A 430 -19.37 14.27 13.37
CA ALA A 430 -18.29 13.30 13.45
C ALA A 430 -18.72 11.95 12.85
N PRO A 431 -17.91 11.31 11.98
CA PRO A 431 -18.16 9.97 11.51
C PRO A 431 -18.12 8.96 12.67
N PRO A 432 -18.76 7.79 12.54
CA PRO A 432 -18.52 6.68 13.46
C PRO A 432 -17.01 6.37 13.52
N PRO A 433 -16.43 6.17 14.72
CA PRO A 433 -14.99 5.99 14.86
C PRO A 433 -14.49 4.72 14.15
N VAL A 434 -15.27 3.63 14.20
CA VAL A 434 -14.97 2.39 13.49
C VAL A 434 -16.27 1.79 12.95
N VAL A 435 -16.26 1.41 11.66
CA VAL A 435 -17.29 0.59 11.02
C VAL A 435 -16.62 -0.64 10.42
N LEU A 436 -17.10 -1.83 10.77
CA LEU A 436 -16.61 -3.10 10.22
C LEU A 436 -17.72 -3.79 9.42
N THR A 437 -17.60 -3.75 8.10
CA THR A 437 -18.56 -4.31 7.16
C THR A 437 -18.46 -5.84 7.09
N SER A 438 -19.47 -6.49 6.50
CA SER A 438 -19.53 -7.94 6.34
C SER A 438 -19.59 -8.30 4.85
N GLY A 439 -19.59 -9.60 4.53
CA GLY A 439 -19.65 -10.09 3.17
C GLY A 439 -20.36 -11.44 3.09
N THR A 440 -20.58 -11.90 1.86
CA THR A 440 -21.31 -13.13 1.56
C THR A 440 -20.62 -13.91 0.45
N LEU A 441 -20.58 -15.23 0.56
CA LEU A 441 -20.01 -16.08 -0.47
C LEU A 441 -20.76 -15.91 -1.80
N ILE A 442 -19.99 -15.64 -2.86
CA ILE A 442 -20.41 -15.77 -4.24
C ILE A 442 -19.58 -16.83 -4.96
N THR A 443 -20.24 -17.53 -5.86
CA THR A 443 -19.67 -18.50 -6.80
C THR A 443 -20.26 -18.25 -8.18
N ARG A 444 -19.85 -19.01 -9.19
CA ARG A 444 -20.47 -19.00 -10.53
C ARG A 444 -22.00 -19.15 -10.49
N ALA A 445 -22.56 -19.81 -9.47
CA ALA A 445 -23.99 -20.08 -9.39
C ALA A 445 -24.84 -18.87 -8.98
N ASN A 446 -24.30 -17.95 -8.16
CA ASN A 446 -25.10 -16.90 -7.52
C ASN A 446 -24.52 -15.48 -7.64
N GLU A 447 -23.33 -15.31 -8.24
CA GLU A 447 -22.65 -13.99 -8.31
C GLU A 447 -23.55 -12.87 -8.85
N LYS A 448 -24.28 -13.12 -9.95
CA LYS A 448 -25.15 -12.10 -10.57
C LYS A 448 -26.27 -11.66 -9.65
N THR A 449 -26.90 -12.62 -8.98
CA THR A 449 -28.06 -12.36 -8.10
C THR A 449 -27.60 -11.64 -6.83
N ALA A 450 -26.54 -12.13 -6.19
CA ALA A 450 -26.01 -11.53 -4.96
C ALA A 450 -25.52 -10.09 -5.20
N ARG A 451 -24.81 -9.85 -6.31
CA ARG A 451 -24.36 -8.50 -6.69
C ARG A 451 -25.52 -7.56 -7.01
N ALA A 452 -26.51 -8.02 -7.78
CA ALA A 452 -27.69 -7.22 -8.10
C ALA A 452 -28.49 -6.83 -6.85
N GLN A 453 -28.61 -7.71 -5.85
CA GLN A 453 -29.27 -7.41 -4.57
C GLN A 453 -28.56 -6.29 -3.77
N LEU A 454 -27.25 -6.10 -3.98
CA LEU A 454 -26.48 -5.01 -3.39
C LEU A 454 -26.40 -3.77 -4.30
N GLY A 455 -26.97 -3.83 -5.51
CA GLY A 455 -26.90 -2.75 -6.51
C GLY A 455 -25.51 -2.55 -7.11
N LEU A 456 -24.73 -3.63 -7.25
CA LEU A 456 -23.31 -3.60 -7.66
C LEU A 456 -23.05 -3.85 -9.14
#